data_AF-A0A7H1N0I6-F1
#
_entry.id   AF-A0A7H1N0I6-F1
#
_cell.length_a   1.000
_cell.length_b   1.000
_cell.length_c   1.000
_cell.angle_alpha   90.00
_cell.angle_beta   90.00
_cell.angle_gamma   90.00
#
_symmetry.space_group_name_H-M   'P 1'
#
loop_
_entity.id
_entity.type
_entity.pdbx_description
1 polymer ?
#
loop_
_entity_poly.entity_id
_entity_poly.type
_entity_poly.pdbx_seq_one_letter_code
_entity_poly.pdbx_strand_id
1 'polypeptide(L)' 'MAIEPRSLTWNIVSDQEMAKLCREHGQRANCEGMAAWDKEFRQCIIWTRSPRADDDASRWQVVHHELQHCQEGHFHP' A
#
# COMPACT_ATOMS: atom_id res chain seq x y z
N MET A 1 -0.70 -16.42 -9.94
CA MET A 1 0.01 -17.34 -9.03
C MET A 1 -0.23 -16.78 -7.64
N ALA A 2 -0.86 -17.54 -6.73
CA ALA A 2 -1.14 -17.02 -5.39
C ALA A 2 0.21 -16.76 -4.69
N ILE A 3 0.45 -15.51 -4.32
CA ILE A 3 1.65 -15.12 -3.59
C ILE A 3 1.34 -15.28 -2.11
N GLU A 4 2.13 -16.10 -1.41
CA GLU A 4 2.06 -16.22 0.05
C GLU A 4 3.13 -15.30 0.66
N PRO A 5 2.77 -14.07 1.06
CA PRO A 5 3.69 -13.17 1.76
C PRO A 5 4.13 -13.82 3.07
N ARG A 6 5.44 -13.81 3.34
CA ARG A 6 5.98 -14.26 4.64
C ARG A 6 5.84 -13.19 5.71
N SER A 7 5.85 -11.94 5.29
CA SER A 7 5.77 -10.77 6.15
C SER A 7 4.95 -9.69 5.49
N LEU A 8 4.41 -8.82 6.35
CA LEU A 8 3.75 -7.60 5.96
C LEU A 8 4.44 -6.42 6.64
N THR A 9 4.72 -5.38 5.89
CA THR A 9 5.12 -4.09 6.44
C THR A 9 4.15 -3.03 6.02
N TRP A 10 3.64 -2.30 7.00
CA TRP A 10 2.80 -1.14 6.79
C TRP A 10 3.57 0.12 7.18
N ASN A 11 3.71 1.04 6.22
CA ASN A 11 4.38 2.31 6.38
C ASN A 11 3.37 3.45 6.28
N ILE A 12 3.47 4.41 7.20
CA ILE A 12 2.76 5.68 7.11
C ILE A 12 3.73 6.71 6.53
N VAL A 13 3.36 7.31 5.40
CA VAL A 13 4.21 8.25 4.66
C VAL A 13 3.53 9.60 4.49
N SER A 14 4.32 10.65 4.26
CA SER A 14 3.79 11.97 3.94
C SER A 14 3.01 11.97 2.62
N ASP A 15 2.14 12.97 2.42
CA ASP A 15 1.41 13.12 1.15
C ASP A 15 2.34 13.27 -0.05
N GLN A 16 3.47 13.95 0.15
CA GLN A 16 4.47 14.16 -0.89
C GLN A 16 5.16 12.84 -1.28
N GLU A 17 5.51 12.01 -0.29
CA GLU A 17 6.07 10.68 -0.53
C GLU A 17 5.04 9.77 -1.19
N MET A 18 3.79 9.76 -0.73
CA MET A 18 2.73 8.98 -1.35
C MET A 18 2.52 9.37 -2.82
N ALA A 19 2.46 10.67 -3.12
CA ALA A 19 2.32 11.16 -4.49
C ALA A 19 3.52 10.77 -5.37
N LYS A 20 4.73 10.69 -4.80
CA LYS A 20 5.92 10.20 -5.50
C LYS A 20 5.79 8.70 -5.79
N LEU A 21 5.52 7.90 -4.77
CA LEU A 21 5.34 6.45 -4.86
C LEU A 21 4.32 6.08 -5.93
N CYS A 22 3.14 6.70 -5.89
CA CYS A 22 2.10 6.38 -6.86
C CYS A 22 2.48 6.74 -8.29
N ARG A 23 3.25 7.82 -8.52
CA ARG A 23 3.76 8.11 -9.87
C ARG A 23 4.79 7.06 -10.32
N GLU A 24 5.67 6.64 -9.43
CA GLU A 24 6.68 5.62 -9.71
C GLU A 24 6.05 4.26 -10.07
N HIS A 25 4.92 3.94 -9.46
CA HIS A 25 4.15 2.71 -9.66
C HIS A 25 2.99 2.86 -10.68
N GLY A 26 3.01 3.91 -11.51
CA GLY A 26 2.03 4.12 -12.58
C GLY A 26 0.59 4.39 -12.13
N GLN A 27 0.40 4.72 -10.85
CA GLN A 27 -0.89 5.03 -10.23
C GLN A 27 -1.25 6.51 -10.33
N ARG A 28 -2.49 6.84 -9.97
CA ARG A 28 -2.94 8.23 -9.89
C ARG A 28 -2.19 8.95 -8.78
N ALA A 29 -1.77 10.20 -9.04
CA ALA A 29 -0.99 11.01 -8.11
C ALA A 29 -1.68 11.27 -6.76
N ASN A 30 -2.99 11.05 -6.67
CA ASN A 30 -3.80 11.29 -5.47
C ASN A 30 -4.24 10.00 -4.74
N CYS A 31 -3.63 8.84 -5.02
CA CYS A 31 -3.84 7.59 -4.28
C CYS A 31 -3.76 7.77 -2.74
N GLU A 32 -4.61 7.04 -2.02
CA GLU A 32 -4.68 7.09 -0.55
C GLU A 32 -3.81 6.02 0.13
N GLY A 33 -3.58 4.91 -0.59
CA GLY A 33 -2.69 3.84 -0.22
C GLY A 33 -2.19 3.09 -1.46
N MET A 34 -1.26 2.17 -1.23
CA MET A 34 -0.66 1.34 -2.27
C MET A 34 -0.01 0.09 -1.66
N ALA A 35 -0.20 -1.06 -2.30
CA ALA A 35 0.51 -2.31 -2.05
C ALA A 35 1.55 -2.63 -3.14
N ALA A 36 2.77 -2.99 -2.74
CA ALA A 36 3.78 -3.57 -3.63
C ALA A 36 4.30 -4.91 -3.11
N TRP A 37 4.86 -5.70 -4.04
CA TRP A 37 5.48 -6.99 -3.74
C TRP A 37 6.99 -6.92 -3.85
N ASP A 38 7.67 -7.19 -2.73
CA ASP A 38 9.10 -7.44 -2.70
C ASP A 38 9.37 -8.93 -2.93
N LYS A 39 9.92 -9.25 -4.10
CA LYS A 39 10.25 -10.62 -4.49
C LYS A 39 11.44 -11.20 -3.72
N GLU A 40 12.41 -10.36 -3.34
CA GLU A 40 13.64 -10.79 -2.68
C GLU A 40 13.32 -11.26 -1.27
N PHE A 41 12.58 -10.44 -0.52
CA PHE A 41 12.22 -10.73 0.87
C PHE A 41 10.89 -11.48 1.02
N ARG A 42 10.17 -11.71 -0.09
CA ARG A 42 8.82 -12.28 -0.11
C ARG A 42 7.86 -11.53 0.80
N GLN A 43 7.87 -10.21 0.67
CA GLN A 43 7.19 -9.30 1.57
C GLN A 43 6.14 -8.46 0.83
N CYS A 44 4.96 -8.35 1.45
CA CYS A 44 3.97 -7.34 1.07
C CYS A 44 4.31 -6.02 1.77
N ILE A 45 4.42 -4.95 1.01
CA ILE A 45 4.65 -3.61 1.52
C ILE A 45 3.41 -2.77 1.23
N ILE A 46 2.82 -2.21 2.28
CA ILE A 46 1.69 -1.30 2.20
C ILE A 46 2.18 0.09 2.61
N TRP A 47 1.87 1.10 1.80
CA TRP A 47 1.99 2.50 2.19
C TRP A 47 0.61 3.12 2.31
N THR A 48 0.40 3.93 3.34
CA THR A 48 -0.77 4.81 3.47
C THR A 48 -0.34 6.22 3.82
N ARG A 49 -1.14 7.23 3.48
CA ARG A 49 -0.88 8.60 3.90
C ARG A 49 -0.93 8.77 5.42
N SER A 50 -0.21 9.77 5.92
CA SER A 50 -0.35 10.27 7.28
C SER A 50 -1.82 10.63 7.59
N PRO A 51 -2.35 10.21 8.74
CA PRO A 51 -3.73 10.52 9.10
C PRO A 51 -3.92 12.04 9.23
N ARG A 52 -5.08 12.53 8.77
CA ARG A 52 -5.51 13.91 8.97
C ARG A 52 -6.72 13.88 9.91
N ALA A 53 -6.51 14.20 11.19
CA ALA A 53 -7.57 14.23 12.21
C ALA A 53 -8.41 12.94 12.25
N ASP A 54 -9.74 13.03 12.36
CA ASP A 54 -10.69 11.91 12.63
C ASP A 54 -10.81 10.83 11.53
N ASP A 55 -9.95 10.86 10.51
CA ASP A 55 -10.01 10.02 9.30
C ASP A 55 -9.47 8.58 9.49
N ASP A 56 -9.37 8.13 10.74
CA ASP A 56 -8.77 6.83 11.10
C ASP A 56 -9.61 5.64 10.61
N ALA A 57 -10.94 5.78 10.51
CA ALA A 57 -11.83 4.73 10.03
C ALA A 57 -11.69 4.50 8.51
N SER A 58 -11.61 5.57 7.73
CA SER A 58 -11.34 5.51 6.29
C SER A 58 -9.98 4.88 6.01
N ARG A 59 -8.97 5.17 6.85
CA ARG A 59 -7.64 4.58 6.75
C ARG A 59 -7.64 3.05 6.92
N TRP A 60 -8.41 2.52 7.87
CA TRP A 60 -8.52 1.07 8.03
C TRP A 60 -9.12 0.39 6.79
N GLN A 61 -10.04 1.05 6.09
CA GLN A 61 -10.59 0.56 4.83
C GLN A 61 -9.51 0.53 3.73
N VAL A 62 -8.67 1.56 3.65
CA VAL A 62 -7.54 1.61 2.71
C VAL A 62 -6.54 0.49 3.02
N VAL A 63 -6.11 0.35 4.28
CA VAL A 63 -5.17 -0.74 4.66
C VAL A 63 -5.77 -2.11 4.34
N HIS A 64 -7.05 -2.32 4.62
CA HIS A 64 -7.74 -3.57 4.29
C HIS A 64 -7.79 -3.81 2.78
N HIS A 65 -8.06 -2.78 1.97
CA HIS A 65 -8.04 -2.88 0.51
C HIS A 65 -6.65 -3.30 -0.01
N GLU A 66 -5.59 -2.66 0.48
CA GLU A 66 -4.21 -2.99 0.08
C GLU A 66 -3.77 -4.37 0.57
N LEU A 67 -4.26 -4.82 1.72
CA LEU A 67 -4.06 -6.18 2.22
C LEU A 67 -4.66 -7.23 1.27
N GLN A 68 -5.83 -6.96 0.69
CA GLN A 68 -6.46 -7.87 -0.27
C GLN A 68 -5.61 -8.02 -1.53
N HIS A 69 -5.06 -6.93 -2.05
CA HIS A 69 -4.11 -6.99 -3.18
C HIS A 69 -2.93 -7.91 -2.88
N CYS A 70 -2.40 -7.84 -1.65
CA CYS A 70 -1.30 -8.70 -1.23
C CYS A 70 -1.66 -10.18 -1.09
N GLN A 71 -2.88 -10.51 -0.68
CA GLN A 71 -3.35 -11.89 -0.56
C GLN A 71 -3.70 -12.50 -1.93
N GLU A 72 -4.32 -11.72 -2.82
CA GLU A 72 -4.78 -12.17 -4.13
C GLU A 72 -3.67 -12.16 -5.18
N GLY A 73 -2.59 -11.44 -4.93
CA GLY A 73 -1.46 -11.30 -5.82
C GLY A 73 -1.62 -10.20 -6.89
N HIS A 74 -2.47 -9.21 -6.62
CA HIS A 74 -2.80 -8.09 -7.50
C HIS A 74 -2.05 -6.82 -7.07
N PHE A 75 -0.73 -6.83 -7.20
CA PHE A 75 0.12 -5.73 -6.74
C PHE A 75 0.18 -4.56 -7.72
N HIS A 76 0.45 -3.37 -7.19
CA HIS A 76 0.82 -2.23 -8.02
C HIS A 76 2.23 -2.47 -8.60
N PRO A 77 2.41 -2.31 -9.92
CA PRO A 77 3.67 -2.59 -10.62
C PRO A 77 4.78 -1.62 -10.23
#